data_AF-A0A3M2YS84-F1
#
_entry.id   AF-A0A3M2YS84-F1
#
_cell.length_a   1.000
_cell.length_b   1.000
_cell.length_c   1.000
_cell.angle_alpha   90.00
_cell.angle_beta   90.00
_cell.angle_gamma   90.00
#
_symmetry.space_group_name_H-M   'P 1'
#
loop_
_entity.id
_entity.type
_entity.pdbx_description
1 polymer ?
#
loop_
_entity_poly.entity_id
_entity_poly.type
_entity_poly.pdbx_seq_one_letter_code
_entity_poly.pdbx_strand_id
1 'polypeptide(L)'
;WMIFLYIVYPHLRRKVRKLGSAADPSHVFLMVTSFRIDALTTAQVYSSVIREAIECGLPTTVVCSLVEMSDELLVKSMWAKANPPDRVKLDFVRIPGTGKRDGLAYGFRAISRHMPDDRAVVAVIDGDTVLNEGVVAKTVPWFQLFDNVGGLTTNEFCEVRGGYIMSEWHKLRFAQRHINMCSMALSKRVLTMTGRMSVFRAKVVTDPEFIADVESDSLNHWR
;
A
#
# COMPACT_ATOMS: atom_id res chain seq x y z
N TRP A 1 -7.25 -6.41 -22.71
CA TRP A 1 -6.82 -7.48 -21.78
C TRP A 1 -5.48 -8.08 -22.13
N MET A 2 -5.42 -9.04 -23.06
CA MET A 2 -4.16 -9.69 -23.46
C MET A 2 -3.11 -8.71 -23.99
N ILE A 3 -3.53 -7.66 -24.72
CA ILE A 3 -2.63 -6.61 -25.23
C ILE A 3 -1.88 -5.92 -24.08
N PHE A 4 -2.54 -5.62 -22.96
CA PHE A 4 -1.84 -5.01 -21.82
C PHE A 4 -0.82 -5.98 -21.24
N LEU A 5 -1.26 -7.19 -20.91
CA LEU A 5 -0.45 -8.17 -20.20
C LEU A 5 0.77 -8.65 -21.00
N TYR A 6 0.62 -8.86 -22.31
CA TYR A 6 1.64 -9.47 -23.15
C TYR A 6 2.43 -8.49 -24.02
N ILE A 7 1.92 -7.28 -24.28
CA ILE A 7 2.57 -6.31 -25.16
C ILE A 7 2.94 -5.04 -24.39
N VAL A 8 1.96 -4.33 -23.84
CA VAL A 8 2.16 -3.00 -23.26
C VAL A 8 2.94 -3.08 -21.95
N TYR A 9 2.52 -3.93 -21.01
CA TYR A 9 3.16 -4.06 -19.72
C TYR A 9 4.62 -4.56 -19.83
N PRO A 10 4.94 -5.61 -20.61
CA PRO A 10 6.33 -6.03 -20.79
C PRO A 10 7.20 -4.94 -21.42
N HIS A 11 6.67 -4.18 -22.39
CA HIS A 11 7.39 -3.05 -22.99
C HIS A 11 7.67 -1.94 -21.97
N LEU A 12 6.66 -1.54 -21.19
CA LEU A 12 6.84 -0.53 -20.15
C LEU A 12 7.78 -1.01 -19.05
N ARG A 13 7.69 -2.27 -18.64
CA ARG A 13 8.59 -2.87 -17.65
C ARG A 13 10.05 -2.82 -18.11
N ARG A 14 10.32 -3.01 -19.41
CA ARG A 14 11.68 -2.80 -19.96
C ARG A 14 12.13 -1.35 -19.85
N LYS A 15 11.25 -0.37 -20.08
CA LYS A 15 11.57 1.06 -19.90
C LYS A 15 11.91 1.38 -18.44
N VAL A 16 11.07 0.92 -17.51
CA VAL A 16 11.33 1.05 -16.07
C VAL A 16 12.67 0.44 -15.69
N ARG A 17 12.96 -0.78 -16.15
CA ARG A 17 14.24 -1.45 -15.85
C ARG A 17 15.46 -0.68 -16.39
N LYS A 18 15.32 0.03 -17.52
CA LYS A 18 16.40 0.87 -18.08
C LYS A 18 16.70 2.11 -17.24
N LEU A 19 15.74 2.61 -16.46
CA LEU A 19 15.97 3.74 -15.56
C LEU A 19 16.89 3.37 -14.39
N GLY A 20 16.93 2.09 -13.99
CA GLY A 20 17.74 1.64 -12.86
C GLY A 20 17.43 2.44 -11.59
N SER A 21 18.46 2.77 -10.82
CA SER A 21 18.32 3.55 -9.58
C SER A 21 17.89 5.00 -9.78
N ALA A 22 17.95 5.53 -11.01
CA ALA A 22 17.40 6.87 -11.28
C ALA A 22 15.88 6.92 -11.05
N ALA A 23 15.20 5.77 -11.10
CA ALA A 23 13.79 5.65 -10.83
C ALA A 23 13.44 5.51 -9.33
N ASP A 24 14.42 5.42 -8.44
CA ASP A 24 14.17 5.21 -7.02
C ASP A 24 13.53 6.46 -6.39
N PRO A 25 12.52 6.31 -5.52
CA PRO A 25 11.98 7.43 -4.75
C PRO A 25 13.03 7.92 -3.74
N SER A 26 12.90 9.16 -3.30
CA SER A 26 13.69 9.71 -2.20
C SER A 26 13.39 8.98 -0.88
N HIS A 27 12.13 8.61 -0.66
CA HIS A 27 11.65 7.93 0.54
C HIS A 27 10.38 7.13 0.27
N VAL A 28 10.21 6.02 0.97
CA VAL A 28 9.01 5.17 0.92
C VAL A 28 8.32 5.16 2.28
N PHE A 29 7.05 5.53 2.33
CA PHE A 29 6.22 5.31 3.51
C PHE A 29 5.38 4.06 3.30
N LEU A 30 5.51 3.07 4.18
CA LEU A 30 4.64 1.88 4.22
C LEU A 30 3.62 2.09 5.34
N MET A 31 2.45 2.62 4.98
CA MET A 31 1.38 2.91 5.92
C MET A 31 0.43 1.74 6.03
N VAL A 32 0.35 1.14 7.22
CA VAL A 32 -0.58 0.06 7.52
C VAL A 32 -1.75 0.62 8.33
N THR A 33 -2.97 0.40 7.85
CA THR A 33 -4.20 0.74 8.59
C THR A 33 -4.82 -0.51 9.18
N SER A 34 -4.65 -0.71 10.49
CA SER A 34 -5.23 -1.85 11.20
C SER A 34 -6.43 -1.40 12.04
N PHE A 35 -7.57 -2.05 11.82
CA PHE A 35 -8.80 -1.80 12.58
C PHE A 35 -9.45 -3.12 12.96
N ARG A 36 -9.41 -3.48 14.25
CA ARG A 36 -10.03 -4.68 14.82
C ARG A 36 -9.67 -5.97 14.05
N ILE A 37 -8.38 -6.16 13.79
CA ILE A 37 -7.83 -7.36 13.16
C ILE A 37 -7.33 -8.31 14.25
N ASP A 38 -7.46 -9.62 14.03
CA ASP A 38 -6.93 -10.61 14.96
C ASP A 38 -5.40 -10.59 15.03
N ALA A 39 -4.84 -10.97 16.19
CA ALA A 39 -3.40 -10.88 16.43
C ALA A 39 -2.55 -11.70 15.44
N LEU A 40 -3.07 -12.82 14.93
CA LEU A 40 -2.33 -13.66 13.99
C LEU A 40 -2.23 -12.96 12.63
N THR A 41 -3.33 -12.45 12.11
CA THR A 41 -3.32 -11.65 10.87
C THR A 41 -2.44 -10.41 11.03
N THR A 42 -2.57 -9.67 12.14
CA THR A 42 -1.72 -8.50 12.44
C THR A 42 -0.23 -8.86 12.41
N ALA A 43 0.16 -9.97 13.06
CA ALA A 43 1.55 -10.43 13.05
C ALA A 43 2.05 -10.78 11.64
N GLN A 44 1.24 -11.45 10.82
CA GLN A 44 1.60 -11.80 9.45
C GLN A 44 1.79 -10.57 8.56
N VAL A 45 0.87 -9.60 8.65
CA VAL A 45 0.94 -8.34 7.91
C VAL A 45 2.21 -7.57 8.28
N TYR A 46 2.40 -7.27 9.57
CA TYR A 46 3.56 -6.49 10.00
C TYR A 46 4.89 -7.22 9.79
N SER A 47 4.93 -8.55 9.92
CA SER A 47 6.13 -9.32 9.56
C SER A 47 6.49 -9.13 8.08
N SER A 48 5.50 -9.16 7.17
CA SER A 48 5.74 -8.94 5.74
C SER A 48 6.15 -7.51 5.42
N VAL A 49 5.55 -6.52 6.08
CA VAL A 49 5.84 -5.10 5.89
C VAL A 49 7.22 -4.73 6.41
N ILE A 50 7.60 -5.19 7.60
CA ILE A 50 8.94 -4.95 8.17
C ILE A 50 10.00 -5.59 7.28
N ARG A 51 9.77 -6.83 6.83
CA ARG A 51 10.69 -7.52 5.91
C ARG A 51 10.86 -6.73 4.61
N GLU A 52 9.76 -6.36 3.95
CA GLU A 52 9.80 -5.58 2.71
C GLU A 52 10.51 -4.22 2.92
N ALA A 53 10.28 -3.54 4.04
CA ALA A 53 10.95 -2.29 4.38
C ALA A 53 12.48 -2.45 4.47
N ILE A 54 12.95 -3.57 5.04
CA ILE A 54 14.39 -3.88 5.15
C ILE A 54 14.97 -4.24 3.77
N GLU A 55 14.31 -5.15 3.07
CA GLU A 55 14.80 -5.78 1.83
C GLU A 55 14.73 -4.86 0.62
N CYS A 56 13.82 -3.88 0.59
CA CYS A 56 13.68 -2.98 -0.56
C CYS A 56 14.91 -2.07 -0.78
N GLY A 57 15.78 -1.92 0.22
CA GLY A 57 17.03 -1.14 0.12
C GLY A 57 16.85 0.38 0.10
N LEU A 58 15.62 0.89 0.16
CA LEU A 58 15.29 2.32 0.10
C LEU A 58 15.13 2.92 1.50
N PRO A 59 15.36 4.24 1.68
CA PRO A 59 14.92 4.97 2.87
C PRO A 59 13.42 4.76 3.08
N THR A 60 13.05 4.16 4.21
CA THR A 60 11.68 3.67 4.43
C THR A 60 11.18 4.04 5.81
N THR A 61 9.90 4.39 5.93
CA THR A 61 9.23 4.54 7.21
C THR A 61 7.95 3.72 7.24
N VAL A 62 7.87 2.78 8.18
CA VAL A 62 6.67 2.00 8.45
C VAL A 62 5.78 2.83 9.36
N VAL A 63 4.61 3.24 8.87
CA VAL A 63 3.64 4.04 9.62
C VAL A 63 2.50 3.13 10.07
N CYS A 64 2.43 2.88 11.37
CA CYS A 64 1.47 1.99 11.98
C CYS A 64 0.27 2.78 12.48
N SER A 65 -0.83 2.81 11.72
CA SER A 65 -2.10 3.37 12.17
C SER A 65 -2.89 2.29 12.92
N LEU A 66 -2.87 2.37 14.26
CA LEU A 66 -3.36 1.33 15.16
C LEU A 66 -4.41 1.87 16.15
N VAL A 67 -5.39 1.03 16.49
CA VAL A 67 -6.38 1.31 17.55
C VAL A 67 -5.87 0.80 18.91
N GLU A 68 -5.47 -0.47 18.96
CA GLU A 68 -5.22 -1.19 20.21
C GLU A 68 -3.75 -1.09 20.65
N MET A 69 -3.52 -0.93 21.96
CA MET A 69 -2.16 -0.93 22.54
C MET A 69 -1.48 -2.31 22.39
N SER A 70 -2.25 -3.40 22.36
CA SER A 70 -1.72 -4.75 22.16
C SER A 70 -1.03 -4.90 20.81
N ASP A 71 -1.60 -4.30 19.76
CA ASP A 71 -1.02 -4.34 18.41
C ASP A 71 0.28 -3.54 18.38
N GLU A 72 0.33 -2.39 19.06
CA GLU A 72 1.55 -1.58 19.15
C GLU A 72 2.70 -2.36 19.83
N LEU A 73 2.41 -3.05 20.93
CA LEU A 73 3.39 -3.88 21.64
C LEU A 73 3.88 -5.05 20.77
N LEU A 74 2.96 -5.69 20.05
CA LEU A 74 3.27 -6.76 19.11
C LEU A 74 4.22 -6.25 18.01
N VAL A 75 3.92 -5.11 17.39
CA VAL A 75 4.77 -4.50 16.35
C VAL A 75 6.14 -4.11 16.91
N LYS A 76 6.22 -3.51 18.10
CA LYS A 76 7.49 -3.18 18.76
C LYS A 76 8.35 -4.42 19.01
N SER A 77 7.75 -5.52 19.44
CA SER A 77 8.46 -6.79 19.65
C SER A 77 9.01 -7.35 18.33
N MET A 78 8.21 -7.36 17.27
CA MET A 78 8.64 -7.80 15.94
C MET A 78 9.75 -6.91 15.37
N TRP A 79 9.63 -5.59 15.54
CA TRP A 79 10.63 -4.61 15.12
C TRP A 79 11.98 -4.84 15.81
N ALA A 80 11.97 -5.00 17.13
CA ALA A 80 13.18 -5.27 17.90
C ALA A 80 13.86 -6.57 17.46
N LYS A 81 13.06 -7.62 17.18
CA LYS A 81 13.58 -8.91 16.68
C LYS A 81 14.14 -8.80 15.27
N ALA A 82 13.53 -8.00 14.40
CA ALA A 82 13.97 -7.82 13.02
C ALA A 82 15.27 -7.00 12.93
N ASN A 83 15.56 -6.16 13.94
CA ASN A 83 16.71 -5.28 14.00
C ASN A 83 16.98 -4.53 12.68
N PRO A 84 16.01 -3.72 12.21
CA PRO A 84 16.11 -3.05 10.93
C PRO A 84 17.26 -2.03 10.92
N PRO A 85 17.87 -1.79 9.74
CA PRO A 85 18.95 -0.82 9.59
C PRO A 85 18.44 0.62 9.70
N ASP A 86 19.33 1.58 10.03
CA ASP A 86 19.01 2.99 10.32
C ASP A 86 18.16 3.73 9.26
N ARG A 87 18.24 3.29 7.99
CA ARG A 87 17.44 3.84 6.89
C ARG A 87 15.94 3.49 7.00
N VAL A 88 15.59 2.52 7.84
CA VAL A 88 14.23 1.99 8.04
C VAL A 88 13.74 2.42 9.41
N LYS A 89 12.71 3.25 9.43
CA LYS A 89 12.13 3.85 10.65
C LYS A 89 10.73 3.31 10.92
N LEU A 90 10.33 3.38 12.18
CA LEU A 90 9.00 3.00 12.66
C LEU A 90 8.30 4.21 13.27
N ASP A 91 7.08 4.47 12.84
CA ASP A 91 6.22 5.54 13.36
C ASP A 91 4.86 4.98 13.74
N PHE A 92 4.30 5.45 14.86
CA PHE A 92 3.03 4.97 15.40
C PHE A 92 2.01 6.09 15.44
N VAL A 93 0.82 5.80 14.92
CA VAL A 93 -0.32 6.70 14.92
C VAL A 93 -1.46 6.00 15.63
N ARG A 94 -1.77 6.46 16.84
CA ARG A 94 -2.91 5.94 17.59
C ARG A 94 -4.19 6.62 17.13
N ILE A 95 -5.18 5.82 16.77
CA ILE A 95 -6.49 6.29 16.30
C ILE A 95 -7.60 5.86 17.26
N PRO A 96 -8.69 6.65 17.40
CA PRO A 96 -9.75 6.38 18.36
C PRO A 96 -10.64 5.17 17.98
N GLY A 97 -10.42 4.55 16.82
CA GLY A 97 -11.19 3.41 16.37
C GLY A 97 -12.60 3.77 15.88
N THR A 98 -12.77 4.99 15.36
CA THR A 98 -14.04 5.50 14.82
C THR A 98 -14.32 5.03 13.39
N GLY A 99 -13.32 4.48 12.69
CA GLY A 99 -13.50 3.82 11.39
C GLY A 99 -12.19 3.63 10.62
N LYS A 100 -12.27 2.95 9.47
CA LYS A 100 -11.12 2.74 8.57
C LYS A 100 -10.63 4.04 7.92
N ARG A 101 -11.56 4.94 7.56
CA ARG A 101 -11.26 6.22 6.90
C ARG A 101 -10.52 7.19 7.83
N ASP A 102 -10.88 7.22 9.10
CA ASP A 102 -10.13 7.97 10.11
C ASP A 102 -8.70 7.45 10.25
N GLY A 103 -8.51 6.12 10.22
CA GLY A 103 -7.18 5.52 10.16
C GLY A 103 -6.33 6.03 9.00
N LEU A 104 -6.93 6.19 7.82
CA LEU A 104 -6.27 6.77 6.66
C LEU A 104 -5.91 8.24 6.88
N ALA A 105 -6.87 9.07 7.29
CA ALA A 105 -6.66 10.50 7.50
C ALA A 105 -5.57 10.79 8.56
N TYR A 106 -5.61 10.08 9.68
CA TYR A 106 -4.60 10.24 10.74
C TYR A 106 -3.21 9.79 10.30
N GLY A 107 -3.09 8.68 9.56
CA GLY A 107 -1.80 8.25 9.02
C GLY A 107 -1.26 9.21 7.96
N PHE A 108 -2.10 9.78 7.09
CA PHE A 108 -1.68 10.82 6.15
C PHE A 108 -1.21 12.09 6.85
N ARG A 109 -1.91 12.53 7.90
CA ARG A 109 -1.44 13.63 8.76
C ARG A 109 -0.10 13.32 9.41
N ALA A 110 0.13 12.08 9.85
CA ALA A 110 1.42 11.68 10.40
C ALA A 110 2.51 11.78 9.34
N ILE A 111 2.30 11.24 8.14
CA ILE A 111 3.24 11.33 7.01
C ILE A 111 3.52 12.78 6.63
N SER A 112 2.50 13.65 6.60
CA SER A 112 2.66 15.08 6.31
C SER A 112 3.65 15.77 7.27
N ARG A 113 3.70 15.36 8.54
CA ARG A 113 4.67 15.89 9.54
C ARG A 113 6.11 15.49 9.27
N HIS A 114 6.36 14.45 8.47
CA HIS A 114 7.71 14.12 8.00
C HIS A 114 8.19 15.06 6.88
N MET A 115 7.33 15.95 6.38
CA MET A 115 7.61 16.89 5.29
C MET A 115 8.29 16.19 4.08
N PRO A 116 7.65 15.16 3.52
CA PRO A 116 8.22 14.41 2.41
C PRO A 116 8.41 15.30 1.17
N ASP A 117 9.47 15.04 0.41
CA ASP A 117 9.69 15.73 -0.86
C ASP A 117 8.77 15.21 -1.99
N ASP A 118 8.83 15.87 -3.15
CA ASP A 118 8.01 15.55 -4.31
C ASP A 118 8.29 14.17 -4.95
N ARG A 119 9.42 13.53 -4.61
CA ARG A 119 9.80 12.19 -5.09
C ARG A 119 9.43 11.08 -4.11
N ALA A 120 8.99 11.42 -2.91
CA ALA A 120 8.57 10.43 -1.93
C ALA A 120 7.23 9.78 -2.32
N VAL A 121 7.05 8.54 -1.88
CA VAL A 121 5.86 7.74 -2.18
C VAL A 121 5.28 7.12 -0.91
N VAL A 122 3.97 6.91 -0.90
CA VAL A 122 3.23 6.34 0.21
C VAL A 122 2.47 5.11 -0.28
N ALA A 123 2.83 3.95 0.23
CA ALA A 123 2.07 2.72 0.06
C ALA A 123 1.08 2.58 1.23
N VAL A 124 -0.21 2.65 0.93
CA VAL A 124 -1.31 2.39 1.85
C VAL A 124 -1.65 0.90 1.78
N ILE A 125 -1.61 0.24 2.93
CA ILE A 125 -1.74 -1.22 3.08
C ILE A 125 -2.86 -1.49 4.09
N ASP A 126 -3.82 -2.33 3.72
CA ASP A 126 -4.85 -2.80 4.64
C ASP A 126 -4.25 -3.73 5.70
N GLY A 127 -4.76 -3.65 6.93
CA GLY A 127 -4.33 -4.49 8.07
C GLY A 127 -4.60 -6.00 7.92
N ASP A 128 -5.19 -6.45 6.81
CA ASP A 128 -5.40 -7.85 6.45
C ASP A 128 -4.58 -8.30 5.21
N THR A 129 -3.54 -7.54 4.85
CA THR A 129 -2.80 -7.74 3.60
C THR A 129 -1.32 -8.03 3.80
N VAL A 130 -0.89 -9.19 3.31
CA VAL A 130 0.51 -9.63 3.32
C VAL A 130 1.21 -9.16 2.05
N LEU A 131 2.36 -8.51 2.20
CA LEU A 131 3.16 -8.06 1.06
C LEU A 131 3.95 -9.23 0.46
N ASN A 132 3.92 -9.31 -0.87
CA ASN A 132 4.82 -10.18 -1.64
C ASN A 132 6.20 -9.53 -1.76
N GLU A 133 7.23 -10.36 -1.75
CA GLU A 133 8.63 -9.92 -1.82
C GLU A 133 8.92 -9.03 -3.05
N GLY A 134 9.57 -7.89 -2.78
CA GLY A 134 10.01 -6.92 -3.77
C GLY A 134 8.85 -6.15 -4.40
N VAL A 135 7.67 -6.10 -3.75
CA VAL A 135 6.52 -5.34 -4.25
C VAL A 135 6.84 -3.85 -4.34
N VAL A 136 7.62 -3.29 -3.39
CA VAL A 136 8.05 -1.89 -3.42
C VAL A 136 8.91 -1.65 -4.66
N ALA A 137 9.95 -2.44 -4.87
CA ALA A 137 10.84 -2.33 -6.04
C ALA A 137 10.09 -2.52 -7.37
N LYS A 138 9.00 -3.30 -7.39
CA LYS A 138 8.15 -3.51 -8.57
C LYS A 138 7.15 -2.38 -8.82
N THR A 139 6.88 -1.50 -7.84
CA THR A 139 5.79 -0.50 -7.89
C THR A 139 6.29 0.94 -7.88
N VAL A 140 7.28 1.29 -7.07
CA VAL A 140 7.72 2.69 -6.93
C VAL A 140 8.35 3.29 -8.20
N PRO A 141 9.11 2.53 -9.04
CA PRO A 141 9.75 3.12 -10.22
C PRO A 141 8.77 3.63 -11.30
N TRP A 142 7.52 3.17 -11.25
CA TRP A 142 6.49 3.58 -12.22
C TRP A 142 6.16 5.07 -12.13
N PHE A 143 6.30 5.68 -10.95
CA PHE A 143 6.11 7.12 -10.77
C PHE A 143 7.17 7.94 -11.50
N GLN A 144 8.37 7.42 -11.72
CA GLN A 144 9.40 8.12 -12.49
C GLN A 144 9.20 7.96 -14.01
N LEU A 145 8.53 6.89 -14.44
CA LEU A 145 8.16 6.74 -15.85
C LEU A 145 6.90 7.55 -16.22
N PHE A 146 6.03 7.80 -15.23
CA PHE A 146 4.74 8.46 -15.44
C PHE A 146 4.54 9.62 -14.44
N ASP A 147 5.06 10.79 -14.79
CA ASP A 147 4.99 12.00 -13.95
C ASP A 147 3.56 12.38 -13.56
N ASN A 148 2.61 12.23 -14.48
CA ASN A 148 1.20 12.58 -14.26
C ASN A 148 0.38 11.51 -13.51
N VAL A 149 0.99 10.41 -13.08
CA VAL A 149 0.29 9.38 -12.29
C VAL A 149 0.37 9.75 -10.81
N GLY A 150 -0.80 9.98 -10.21
CA GLY A 150 -0.93 10.28 -8.78
C GLY A 150 -0.98 9.04 -7.87
N GLY A 151 -1.43 7.90 -8.41
CA GLY A 151 -1.48 6.64 -7.67
C GLY A 151 -1.61 5.41 -8.56
N LEU A 152 -1.24 4.26 -8.02
CA LEU A 152 -1.36 2.94 -8.64
C LEU A 152 -1.86 1.92 -7.61
N THR A 153 -2.54 0.87 -8.08
CA THR A 153 -2.92 -0.28 -7.27
C THR A 153 -2.16 -1.52 -7.74
N THR A 154 -1.93 -2.46 -6.84
CA THR A 154 -1.28 -3.73 -7.18
C THR A 154 -2.31 -4.82 -7.51
N ASN A 155 -1.83 -5.88 -8.17
CA ASN A 155 -2.60 -7.11 -8.26
C ASN A 155 -2.55 -7.84 -6.93
N GLU A 156 -3.63 -8.53 -6.60
CA GLU A 156 -3.87 -9.09 -5.28
C GLU A 156 -4.42 -10.51 -5.43
N PHE A 157 -3.99 -11.38 -4.52
CA PHE A 157 -4.44 -12.75 -4.44
C PHE A 157 -5.09 -12.97 -3.07
N CYS A 158 -6.17 -13.74 -3.05
CA CYS A 158 -6.87 -14.05 -1.81
C CYS A 158 -6.35 -15.37 -1.25
N GLU A 159 -5.80 -15.33 -0.04
CA GLU A 159 -5.51 -16.52 0.74
C GLU A 159 -6.76 -16.86 1.57
N VAL A 160 -7.44 -17.95 1.20
CA VAL A 160 -8.64 -18.41 1.90
C VAL A 160 -8.27 -19.61 2.76
N ARG A 161 -8.36 -19.46 4.08
CA ARG A 161 -8.36 -20.59 5.02
C ARG A 161 -9.77 -21.20 5.06
N GLY A 162 -10.08 -22.08 4.11
CA GLY A 162 -11.41 -22.67 3.96
C GLY A 162 -11.46 -23.82 2.96
N GLY A 163 -12.68 -24.32 2.68
CA GLY A 163 -12.89 -25.43 1.75
C GLY A 163 -12.46 -25.10 0.30
N TYR A 164 -12.07 -26.13 -0.45
CA TYR A 164 -11.55 -26.01 -1.82
C TYR A 164 -12.44 -25.16 -2.75
N ILE A 165 -13.76 -25.38 -2.72
CA ILE A 165 -14.73 -24.65 -3.56
C ILE A 165 -14.71 -23.14 -3.26
N MET A 166 -14.62 -22.76 -1.99
CA MET A 166 -14.56 -21.35 -1.58
C MET A 166 -13.25 -20.71 -2.05
N SER A 167 -12.14 -21.44 -1.94
CA SER A 167 -10.83 -21.00 -2.44
C SER A 167 -10.86 -20.75 -3.95
N GLU A 168 -11.37 -21.70 -4.75
CA GLU A 168 -11.46 -21.55 -6.20
C GLU A 168 -12.40 -20.43 -6.63
N TRP A 169 -13.54 -20.28 -5.96
CA TRP A 169 -14.47 -19.18 -6.24
C TRP A 169 -13.84 -17.81 -5.99
N HIS A 170 -13.12 -17.64 -4.88
CA HIS A 170 -12.37 -16.41 -4.62
C HIS A 170 -11.27 -16.18 -5.66
N LYS A 171 -10.50 -17.20 -6.05
CA LYS A 171 -9.48 -17.09 -7.11
C LYS A 171 -10.08 -16.58 -8.42
N LEU A 172 -11.22 -17.12 -8.84
CA LEU A 172 -11.92 -16.67 -10.05
C LEU A 172 -12.35 -15.21 -9.97
N ARG A 173 -12.92 -14.78 -8.82
CA ARG A 173 -13.34 -13.39 -8.62
C ARG A 173 -12.17 -12.41 -8.69
N PHE A 174 -11.03 -12.77 -8.09
CA PHE A 174 -9.81 -11.97 -8.14
C PHE A 174 -9.19 -11.97 -9.54
N ALA A 175 -9.23 -13.10 -10.26
CA ALA A 175 -8.82 -13.16 -11.67
C ALA A 175 -9.69 -12.25 -12.55
N GLN A 176 -11.01 -12.27 -12.37
CA GLN A 176 -11.92 -11.37 -13.09
C GLN A 176 -11.67 -9.89 -12.76
N ARG A 177 -11.35 -9.57 -11.50
CA ARG A 177 -10.97 -8.23 -11.07
C ARG A 177 -9.64 -7.78 -11.68
N HIS A 178 -8.65 -8.66 -11.71
CA HIS A 178 -7.40 -8.43 -12.42
C HIS A 178 -7.70 -8.15 -13.90
N ILE A 179 -8.56 -8.99 -14.49
CA ILE A 179 -9.19 -8.85 -15.81
C ILE A 179 -10.24 -7.71 -15.87
N ASN A 180 -10.34 -6.79 -14.90
CA ASN A 180 -11.05 -5.51 -15.06
C ASN A 180 -10.09 -4.29 -14.90
N MET A 181 -9.08 -4.42 -14.04
CA MET A 181 -7.98 -3.45 -13.90
C MET A 181 -7.02 -3.27 -15.09
N CYS A 182 -6.44 -4.28 -15.75
CA CYS A 182 -5.60 -4.06 -16.94
C CYS A 182 -6.29 -3.39 -18.17
N SER A 183 -7.60 -3.47 -18.36
CA SER A 183 -8.30 -2.71 -19.41
C SER A 183 -8.46 -1.26 -19.00
N MET A 184 -8.77 -1.03 -17.72
CA MET A 184 -8.73 0.32 -17.17
C MET A 184 -7.33 0.93 -17.28
N ALA A 185 -6.28 0.16 -17.01
CA ALA A 185 -4.89 0.60 -17.15
C ALA A 185 -4.55 1.01 -18.60
N LEU A 186 -5.08 0.32 -19.62
CA LEU A 186 -4.96 0.75 -21.02
C LEU A 186 -5.68 2.08 -21.29
N SER A 187 -6.85 2.28 -20.69
CA SER A 187 -7.62 3.51 -20.83
C SER A 187 -7.01 4.72 -20.12
N LYS A 188 -6.01 4.50 -19.25
CA LYS A 188 -5.40 5.51 -18.37
C LYS A 188 -6.40 6.27 -17.49
N ARG A 189 -7.60 5.73 -17.31
CA ARG A 189 -8.67 6.30 -16.47
C ARG A 189 -9.04 5.27 -15.41
N VAL A 190 -8.98 5.68 -14.15
CA VAL A 190 -9.42 4.85 -13.02
C VAL A 190 -10.64 5.53 -12.40
N LEU A 191 -11.80 4.89 -12.50
CA LEU A 191 -13.06 5.39 -11.92
C LEU A 191 -13.05 5.31 -10.39
N THR A 192 -12.38 4.29 -9.83
CA THR A 192 -12.14 4.16 -8.39
C THR A 192 -10.91 3.29 -8.19
N MET A 193 -9.90 3.81 -7.47
CA MET A 193 -8.78 2.98 -7.03
C MET A 193 -9.29 2.05 -5.94
N THR A 194 -9.45 0.79 -6.31
CA THR A 194 -9.77 -0.27 -5.35
C THR A 194 -8.56 -1.19 -5.31
N GLY A 195 -8.19 -1.64 -4.12
CA GLY A 195 -7.12 -2.61 -3.90
C GLY A 195 -6.64 -2.56 -2.46
N ARG A 196 -6.11 -3.68 -1.97
CA ARG A 196 -5.64 -3.80 -0.60
C ARG A 196 -4.27 -3.17 -0.33
N MET A 197 -3.52 -2.92 -1.41
CA MET A 197 -2.32 -2.09 -1.40
C MET A 197 -2.40 -1.10 -2.57
N SER A 198 -2.33 0.18 -2.24
CA SER A 198 -2.25 1.27 -3.21
C SER A 198 -1.04 2.13 -2.92
N VAL A 199 -0.32 2.56 -3.95
CA VAL A 199 0.83 3.46 -3.81
C VAL A 199 0.44 4.81 -4.39
N PHE A 200 0.78 5.88 -3.69
CA PHE A 200 0.52 7.26 -4.08
C PHE A 200 1.81 8.07 -4.03
N ARG A 201 1.87 9.18 -4.77
CA ARG A 201 2.88 10.21 -4.51
C ARG A 201 2.60 10.82 -3.15
N ALA A 202 3.64 11.06 -2.36
CA ALA A 202 3.49 11.69 -1.05
C ALA A 202 2.75 13.03 -1.15
N LYS A 203 3.13 13.87 -2.13
CA LYS A 203 2.47 15.15 -2.42
C LYS A 203 0.95 15.09 -2.50
N VAL A 204 0.39 14.01 -3.07
CA VAL A 204 -1.07 13.85 -3.21
C VAL A 204 -1.71 13.59 -1.85
N VAL A 205 -1.13 12.69 -1.07
CA VAL A 205 -1.74 12.27 0.20
C VAL A 205 -1.43 13.20 1.36
N THR A 206 -0.45 14.08 1.21
CA THR A 206 -0.14 15.13 2.19
C THR A 206 -0.87 16.44 1.94
N ASP A 207 -1.65 16.54 0.86
CA ASP A 207 -2.47 17.70 0.57
C ASP A 207 -3.59 17.83 1.63
N PRO A 208 -3.69 18.97 2.35
CA PRO A 208 -4.74 19.19 3.33
C PRO A 208 -6.15 19.00 2.79
N GLU A 209 -6.41 19.39 1.54
CA GLU A 209 -7.72 19.21 0.90
C GLU A 209 -8.01 17.72 0.69
N PHE A 210 -7.03 16.97 0.20
CA PHE A 210 -7.17 15.52 0.03
C PHE A 210 -7.40 14.80 1.36
N ILE A 211 -6.70 15.19 2.42
CA ILE A 211 -6.89 14.61 3.77
C ILE A 211 -8.30 14.91 4.29
N ALA A 212 -8.78 16.15 4.09
CA ALA A 212 -10.13 16.54 4.48
C ALA A 212 -11.20 15.79 3.68
N ASP A 213 -10.98 15.57 2.39
CA ASP A 213 -11.86 14.76 1.55
C ASP A 213 -11.92 13.30 2.01
N VAL A 214 -10.79 12.69 2.40
CA VAL A 214 -10.77 11.30 2.91
C VAL A 214 -11.51 11.15 4.24
N GLU A 215 -11.45 12.17 5.10
CA GLU A 215 -12.15 12.19 6.39
C GLU A 215 -13.65 12.50 6.24
N SER A 216 -14.00 13.42 5.32
CA SER A 216 -15.38 13.86 5.08
C SER A 216 -16.17 12.96 4.13
N ASP A 217 -15.48 12.18 3.28
CA ASP A 217 -16.06 11.07 2.54
C ASP A 217 -16.55 10.08 3.60
N SER A 218 -17.79 10.28 4.02
CA SER A 218 -18.67 9.34 4.67
C SER A 218 -19.78 9.15 3.67
N LEU A 219 -19.74 8.05 2.92
CA LEU A 219 -20.90 7.66 2.14
C LEU A 219 -21.97 7.33 3.18
N ASN A 220 -22.90 8.26 3.41
CA ASN A 220 -24.24 7.94 3.89
C ASN A 220 -24.84 7.02 2.83
N HIS A 221 -24.55 5.73 2.97
CA HIS A 221 -25.13 4.72 2.13
C HIS A 221 -26.59 4.63 2.56
N TRP A 222 -27.46 5.23 1.76
CA TRP A 222 -28.89 5.02 1.84
C TRP A 222 -29.16 3.52 1.66
N ARG A 223 -29.41 2.84 2.76
CA ARG A 223 -30.23 1.64 2.85
C ARG A 223 -31.05 1.74 4.11
#